data_AF-A0A346N4K3-F1
#
_entry.id   AF-A0A346N4K3-F1
#
_cell.length_a   1.000
_cell.length_b   1.000
_cell.length_c   1.000
_cell.angle_alpha   90.00
_cell.angle_beta   90.00
_cell.angle_gamma   90.00
#
_symmetry.space_group_name_H-M   'P 1'
#
loop_
_entity.id
_entity.type
_entity.pdbx_description
1 polymer ?
#
loop_
_entity_poly.entity_id
_entity_poly.type
_entity_poly.pdbx_seq_one_letter_code
_entity_poly.pdbx_strand_id
1 'polypeptide(L)' 'MDTRSIRLGTPQLELLEKISSAGTMPLDVLQTDDLMSLGGLGLIRLEAENVSATPRGKRFLAFSAEQTHA' A
#
# COMPACT_ATOMS: atom_id res chain seq x y z
N MET A 1 -13.95 1.33 20.27
CA MET A 1 -12.92 1.74 19.29
C MET A 1 -13.56 1.62 17.92
N ASP A 2 -13.83 2.73 17.25
CA ASP A 2 -14.37 2.73 15.88
C ASP A 2 -13.42 2.01 14.92
N THR A 3 -13.79 0.82 14.46
CA THR A 3 -13.15 0.15 13.32
C THR A 3 -13.64 0.82 12.04
N ARG A 4 -13.17 2.04 11.77
CA ARG A 4 -13.41 2.68 10.47
C ARG A 4 -12.71 1.84 9.41
N SER A 5 -13.51 1.22 8.54
CA SER A 5 -13.03 0.44 7.39
C SER A 5 -12.22 1.37 6.49
N ILE A 6 -10.94 1.05 6.31
CA ILE A 6 -10.03 1.77 5.42
C ILE A 6 -10.35 1.34 3.99
N ARG A 7 -10.73 2.29 3.14
CA ARG A 7 -10.93 2.06 1.70
C ARG A 7 -9.84 2.78 0.92
N LEU A 8 -9.09 2.04 0.12
CA LEU A 8 -8.16 2.61 -0.86
C LEU A 8 -8.88 2.85 -2.18
N GLY A 9 -8.49 3.91 -2.89
CA GLY A 9 -8.85 4.05 -4.31
C GLY A 9 -8.07 3.04 -5.17
N THR A 10 -8.57 2.75 -6.38
CA THR A 10 -7.92 1.83 -7.33
C THR A 10 -6.43 2.16 -7.56
N PRO A 11 -5.99 3.43 -7.75
CA PRO A 11 -4.58 3.76 -7.95
C PRO A 11 -3.69 3.39 -6.76
N GLN A 12 -4.21 3.58 -5.54
CA GLN A 12 -3.49 3.27 -4.30
C GLN A 12 -3.36 1.76 -4.08
N LEU A 13 -4.40 1.01 -4.46
CA LEU A 13 -4.38 -0.44 -4.43
C LEU A 13 -3.32 -0.99 -5.41
N GLU A 14 -3.35 -0.54 -6.66
CA GLU A 14 -2.38 -0.94 -7.69
C GLU A 14 -0.95 -0.57 -7.31
N LEU A 15 -0.74 0.61 -6.72
CA LEU A 15 0.57 1.02 -6.24
C LEU A 15 1.06 0.12 -5.11
N LEU A 16 0.19 -0.20 -4.14
CA LEU A 16 0.53 -1.09 -3.04
C LEU A 16 0.87 -2.51 -3.55
N GLU A 17 0.13 -3.02 -4.54
CA GLU A 17 0.42 -4.30 -5.21
C GLU A 17 1.77 -4.29 -5.91
N LYS A 18 2.08 -3.22 -6.66
CA LYS A 18 3.38 -3.03 -7.31
C LYS A 18 4.53 -3.05 -6.31
N ILE A 19 4.43 -2.25 -5.24
CA ILE A 19 5.45 -2.19 -4.18
C ILE A 19 5.59 -3.56 -3.49
N SER A 20 4.48 -4.23 -3.19
CA SER A 20 4.49 -5.54 -2.54
C SER A 20 5.14 -6.61 -3.41
N SER A 21 4.92 -6.57 -4.72
CA SER A 21 5.45 -7.55 -5.67
C SER A 21 6.93 -7.33 -5.98
N ALA A 22 7.36 -6.06 -6.07
CA ALA A 22 8.76 -5.69 -6.27
C ALA A 22 9.62 -5.87 -5.00
N GLY A 23 8.99 -5.93 -3.82
CA GLY A 23 9.66 -6.00 -2.51
C GLY A 23 10.13 -4.62 -2.04
N THR A 24 11.00 -3.99 -2.82
CA THR A 24 11.52 -2.63 -2.62
C THR A 24 11.54 -1.88 -3.95
N MET A 25 11.02 -0.65 -3.97
CA MET A 25 11.02 0.21 -5.15
C MET A 25 11.68 1.54 -4.85
N PRO A 26 12.39 2.16 -5.79
CA PRO A 26 12.96 3.48 -5.57
C PRO A 26 11.86 4.54 -5.57
N LEU A 27 12.03 5.62 -4.80
CA LEU A 27 11.00 6.65 -4.61
C LEU A 27 10.80 7.56 -5.83
N ASP A 28 11.85 7.71 -6.65
CA ASP A 28 11.90 8.57 -7.82
C ASP A 28 10.93 8.15 -8.95
N VAL A 29 10.57 6.87 -9.00
CA VAL A 29 9.64 6.30 -9.99
C VAL A 29 8.17 6.34 -9.55
N LEU A 30 7.86 6.88 -8.37
CA LEU A 30 6.54 6.78 -7.76
C LEU A 30 5.86 8.14 -7.58
N GLN A 31 4.54 8.18 -7.78
CA GLN A 31 3.73 9.37 -7.53
C GLN A 31 3.62 9.65 -6.02
N THR A 32 3.95 10.88 -5.62
CA THR A 32 4.16 11.25 -4.21
C THR A 32 2.86 11.26 -3.38
N ASP A 33 1.72 11.59 -3.99
CA ASP A 33 0.43 11.72 -3.27
C ASP A 33 -0.12 10.38 -2.79
N ASP A 34 0.02 9.33 -3.61
CA ASP A 34 -0.42 7.97 -3.25
C ASP A 34 0.52 7.34 -2.21
N LEU A 35 1.82 7.63 -2.28
CA LEU A 35 2.78 7.23 -1.26
C LEU A 35 2.45 7.83 0.11
N MET A 36 2.13 9.13 0.17
CA MET A 36 1.76 9.79 1.42
C MET A 36 0.49 9.16 2.02
N SER A 37 -0.49 8.82 1.18
CA SER A 37 -1.72 8.15 1.59
C SER A 37 -1.45 6.75 2.16
N LEU A 38 -0.68 5.92 1.44
CA LEU A 38 -0.31 4.57 1.90
C LEU A 38 0.56 4.59 3.16
N GLY A 39 1.45 5.58 3.28
CA GLY A 39 2.31 5.80 4.43
C GLY A 39 1.51 6.22 5.68
N GLY A 40 0.57 7.15 5.52
CA GLY A 40 -0.34 7.57 6.60
C GLY A 40 -1.22 6.43 7.14
N LEU A 41 -1.49 5.41 6.31
CA LEU A 41 -2.21 4.20 6.70
C LEU A 41 -1.29 3.08 7.24
N GLY A 42 0.02 3.29 7.24
CA GLY A 42 1.02 2.31 7.67
C GLY A 42 1.10 1.06 6.77
N LEU A 43 0.68 1.18 5.51
CA LEU A 43 0.69 0.08 4.53
C LEU A 43 2.04 -0.07 3.85
N ILE A 44 2.81 1.02 3.79
CA ILE A 44 4.17 1.07 3.27
C ILE A 44 5.14 1.66 4.30
N ARG A 45 6.42 1.37 4.12
CA ARG A 45 7.53 2.02 4.83
C ARG A 45 8.39 2.75 3.80
N LEU A 46 8.69 4.01 4.10
CA LEU A 46 9.67 4.80 3.35
C LEU A 46 11.03 4.67 4.05
N GLU A 47 12.03 4.29 3.26
CA GLU A 47 13.45 4.29 3.60
C GLU A 47 14.15 5.30 2.68
N ALA A 48 15.38 5.71 2.99
CA ALA A 48 16.03 6.90 2.42
C ALA A 48 15.74 7.17 0.92
N GLU A 49 15.88 6.14 0.07
CA GLU A 49 15.62 6.23 -1.37
C GLU A 49 14.61 5.18 -1.86
N ASN A 50 14.03 4.39 -0.95
CA ASN A 50 13.24 3.22 -1.30
C ASN A 50 11.92 3.15 -0.52
N VAL A 51 10.94 2.47 -1.09
CA VAL A 51 9.69 2.11 -0.43
C VAL A 51 9.51 0.60 -0.43
N SER A 52 8.95 0.08 0.66
CA SER A 52 8.56 -1.33 0.76
C SER A 52 7.18 -1.48 1.40
N ALA A 53 6.49 -2.57 1.08
CA ALA A 53 5.19 -2.89 1.70
C ALA A 53 5.41 -3.44 3.11
N THR A 54 4.66 -2.92 4.09
CA THR A 54 4.71 -3.44 5.46
C THR A 54 3.97 -4.78 5.57
N PRO A 55 4.16 -5.55 6.64
CA PRO A 55 3.32 -6.71 6.93
C PRO A 55 1.82 -6.38 7.04
N ARG A 56 1.48 -5.13 7.35
CA ARG A 56 0.09 -4.64 7.34
C ARG A 56 -0.40 -4.43 5.91
N GLY A 57 0.41 -3.78 5.05
CA GLY A 57 0.11 -3.61 3.63
C GLY A 57 -0.15 -4.93 2.91
N LYS A 58 0.72 -5.94 3.13
CA LYS A 58 0.56 -7.28 2.53
C LYS A 58 -0.74 -7.97 2.95
N ARG A 59 -1.10 -7.87 4.24
CA ARG A 59 -2.38 -8.41 4.74
C ARG A 59 -3.58 -7.67 4.19
N PHE A 60 -3.48 -6.36 4.04
CA PHE A 60 -4.52 -5.55 3.43
C PHE A 60 -4.77 -5.94 1.97
N LEU A 61 -3.71 -6.19 1.19
CA LEU A 61 -3.82 -6.69 -0.18
C LEU A 61 -4.53 -8.05 -0.25
N ALA A 62 -4.09 -9.01 0.57
CA ALA A 62 -4.71 -10.34 0.62
C ALA A 62 -6.23 -10.25 0.91
N PHE A 63 -6.60 -9.42 1.89
CA PHE A 63 -8.00 -9.19 2.23
C PHE A 63 -8.80 -8.49 1.12
N SER A 64 -8.17 -7.53 0.41
CA SER A 64 -8.83 -6.80 -0.69
C SER A 64 -9.09 -7.71 -1.89
N ALA A 65 -8.16 -8.63 -2.18
CA ALA A 65 -8.34 -9.65 -3.20
C ALA A 65 -9.49 -10.62 -2.84
N GLU A 66 -9.57 -11.04 -1.57
CA GLU A 66 -10.65 -11.90 -1.08
C GLU A 66 -12.04 -11.23 -1.18
N GLN A 67 -12.15 -9.92 -0.94
CA GLN A 67 -13.42 -9.18 -1.07
C GLN A 67 -13.87 -8.95 -2.51
N THR A 68 -12.96 -8.97 -3.49
CA THR A 68 -13.31 -8.79 -4.91
C THR A 68 -13.94 -10.06 -5.50
N HIS A 69 -13.76 -11.21 -4.83
CA HIS A 69 -14.26 -12.51 -5.25
C HIS A 69 -15.50 -12.99 -4.47
N ALA A 70 -16.06 -12.17 -3.57
CA ALA A 70 -17.27 -12.46 -2.79
C ALA A 70 -18.47 -11.67 -3.34
#